data_AF-A0A3C1S1U6-F1
#
_entry.id   AF-A0A3C1S1U6-F1
#
_cell.length_a   1.000
_cell.length_b   1.000
_cell.length_c   1.000
_cell.angle_alpha   90.00
_cell.angle_beta   90.00
_cell.angle_gamma   90.00
#
_symmetry.space_group_name_H-M   'P 1'
#
loop_
_entity.id
_entity.type
_entity.pdbx_description
1 polymer ?
#
loop_
_entity_poly.entity_id
_entity_poly.type
_entity_poly.pdbx_seq_one_letter_code
_entity_poly.pdbx_strand_id
1 'polypeptide(L)' 'MSDDKKIIFSMNKVSKTYQSTGKQVLKDIYLSFFYGAKIGILGLNGSGKSTLLRIIA' A
#
# COMPACT_ATOMS: atom_id res chain seq x y z
N MET A 1 -5.89 -24.21 15.36
CA MET A 1 -5.79 -22.80 15.78
C MET A 1 -5.95 -21.98 14.50
N SER A 2 -6.97 -21.13 14.38
CA SER A 2 -7.28 -20.47 13.10
C SER A 2 -6.18 -19.48 12.71
N ASP A 3 -5.57 -19.71 11.54
CA ASP A 3 -4.50 -18.88 10.97
C ASP A 3 -4.95 -17.46 10.54
N ASP A 4 -6.25 -17.17 10.69
CA ASP A 4 -6.91 -15.92 10.28
C ASP A 4 -6.39 -14.67 11.00
N LYS A 5 -5.61 -14.83 12.08
CA LYS A 5 -4.99 -13.72 12.82
C LYS A 5 -3.54 -13.44 12.44
N LYS A 6 -2.97 -14.19 11.50
CA LYS A 6 -1.59 -13.99 11.05
C LYS A 6 -1.51 -12.85 10.05
N ILE A 7 -0.76 -11.80 10.38
CA ILE A 7 -0.38 -10.76 9.42
C ILE A 7 0.55 -11.40 8.39
N ILE A 8 0.16 -11.36 7.12
CA ILE A 8 0.95 -11.94 6.02
C ILE A 8 1.73 -10.90 5.23
N PHE A 9 1.37 -9.63 5.39
CA PHE A 9 1.99 -8.51 4.70
C PHE A 9 1.99 -7.29 5.62
N SER A 10 3.09 -6.54 5.62
CA SER A 10 3.21 -5.30 6.38
C SER A 10 4.10 -4.29 5.64
N MET A 11 3.64 -3.05 5.56
CA MET A 11 4.37 -1.87 5.15
C MET A 11 4.36 -0.87 6.29
N ASN A 12 5.54 -0.37 6.64
CA ASN A 12 5.72 0.61 7.70
C ASN A 12 6.32 1.89 7.12
N LYS A 13 5.57 2.99 7.22
CA LYS A 13 6.00 4.34 6.84
C LYS A 13 6.58 4.44 5.42
N VAL A 14 5.91 3.82 4.45
CA VAL A 14 6.37 3.81 3.06
C VAL A 14 6.01 5.11 2.35
N SER A 15 7.02 5.75 1.75
CA SER A 15 6.87 6.94 0.93
C SER A 15 7.40 6.70 -0.49
N LYS A 16 6.81 7.35 -1.49
CA LYS A 16 7.29 7.30 -2.88
C LYS A 16 7.26 8.68 -3.51
N THR A 17 8.40 9.05 -4.08
CA THR A 17 8.57 10.26 -4.89
C THR A 17 9.04 9.86 -6.28
N TYR A 18 8.44 10.44 -7.32
CA TYR A 18 8.93 10.29 -8.68
C TYR A 18 10.09 11.26 -8.90
N GLN A 19 11.28 10.72 -9.15
CA GLN A 19 12.51 11.53 -9.27
C GLN A 19 12.45 12.56 -10.41
N SER A 20 11.81 12.21 -11.54
CA SER A 20 11.71 13.10 -12.70
C SER A 20 10.87 14.36 -12.46
N THR A 21 9.90 14.30 -11.54
CA THR A 21 8.97 15.41 -11.28
C THR A 21 9.11 15.99 -9.87
N GLY A 22 9.88 15.34 -8.99
CA GLY A 22 9.92 15.65 -7.56
C GLY A 22 8.59 15.39 -6.83
N LYS A 23 7.56 14.86 -7.51
CA LYS A 23 6.23 14.69 -6.93
C LYS A 23 6.22 13.53 -5.94
N GLN A 24 5.93 13.84 -4.68
CA GLN A 24 5.60 12.84 -3.68
C GLN A 24 4.18 12.32 -3.94
N VAL A 25 4.07 11.03 -4.27
CA VAL A 25 2.81 10.37 -4.61
C VAL A 25 2.28 9.47 -3.52
N LEU A 26 3.15 9.02 -2.62
CA LEU A 26 2.79 8.33 -1.37
C LEU A 26 3.61 8.96 -0.24
N LYS A 27 2.96 9.22 0.89
CA LYS A 27 3.58 9.81 2.07
C LYS A 27 3.19 8.98 3.29
N ASP A 28 4.20 8.42 3.95
CA ASP A 28 4.10 7.73 5.24
C ASP A 28 2.95 6.70 5.30
N ILE A 29 2.85 5.85 4.29
CA ILE A 29 1.81 4.82 4.21
C ILE A 29 2.13 3.67 5.18
N TYR A 30 1.13 3.27 5.95
CA TYR A 30 1.14 2.07 6.80
C TYR A 30 0.03 1.15 6.31
N LEU A 31 0.36 -0.11 6.04
CA LEU A 31 -0.61 -1.10 5.59
C LEU A 31 -0.18 -2.49 6.05
N SER A 32 -1.05 -3.17 6.79
CA SER A 32 -0.87 -4.56 7.16
C SER A 32 -2.18 -5.30 6.96
N PHE A 33 -2.12 -6.55 6.51
CA PHE A 33 -3.34 -7.36 6.36
C PHE A 33 -3.13 -8.84 6.68
N PHE A 34 -4.22 -9.45 7.11
CA PHE A 34 -4.30 -10.86 7.48
C PHE A 34 -4.45 -11.77 6.26
N TYR A 35 -4.16 -13.04 6.45
CA TYR A 35 -4.43 -14.06 5.44
C TYR A 35 -5.90 -14.05 5.03
N GLY A 36 -6.18 -14.13 3.73
CA GLY A 36 -7.54 -14.14 3.19
C GLY A 36 -8.24 -12.78 3.08
N ALA A 37 -7.60 -11.67 3.50
CA ALA A 37 -8.17 -10.33 3.37
C ALA A 37 -8.40 -9.95 1.89
N LYS A 38 -9.58 -9.39 1.59
CA LYS A 38 -9.92 -8.80 0.29
C LYS A 38 -9.93 -7.28 0.43
N ILE A 39 -9.00 -6.61 -0.24
CA ILE A 39 -8.78 -5.17 -0.07
C ILE A 39 -9.07 -4.44 -1.40
N GLY A 40 -9.98 -3.47 -1.35
CA GLY A 40 -10.21 -2.52 -2.43
C GLY A 40 -9.51 -1.19 -2.14
N ILE A 41 -8.83 -0.63 -3.14
CA ILE A 41 -8.18 0.69 -3.03
C ILE A 41 -8.99 1.70 -3.84
N LEU A 42 -9.51 2.74 -3.17
CA LEU A 42 -10.33 3.79 -3.77
C LEU A 42 -9.62 5.15 -3.72
N GLY A 43 -10.08 6.08 -4.57
CA GLY A 43 -9.55 7.45 -4.64
C GLY A 43 -9.55 8.03 -6.05
N LEU A 44 -9.34 9.34 -6.15
CA LEU A 44 -9.33 10.07 -7.42
C LEU A 44 -8.19 9.63 -8.36
N ASN A 45 -8.31 9.97 -9.64
CA ASN A 45 -7.23 9.72 -10.61
C ASN A 45 -5.95 10.46 -10.18
N GLY A 46 -4.82 9.75 -10.25
CA GLY A 46 -3.53 10.29 -9.81
C GLY A 46 -3.27 10.26 -8.29
N SER A 47 -4.18 9.72 -7.46
CA SER A 47 -4.00 9.62 -6.00
C SER A 47 -2.97 8.58 -5.52
N GLY A 48 -2.28 7.92 -6.44
CA GLY A 48 -1.23 6.94 -6.10
C GLY A 48 -1.69 5.48 -5.99
N LYS A 49 -2.95 5.14 -6.27
CA LYS A 49 -3.48 3.76 -6.19
C LYS A 49 -2.62 2.72 -6.93
N SER A 50 -2.37 2.94 -8.23
CA SER A 50 -1.51 2.05 -9.02
C SER A 50 -0.05 2.07 -8.57
N THR A 51 0.41 3.16 -7.95
CA THR A 51 1.76 3.23 -7.36
C THR A 51 1.83 2.36 -6.11
N LEU A 52 0.81 2.41 -5.26
CA LEU A 52 0.69 1.58 -4.07
C LEU A 52 0.64 0.09 -4.45
N LEU A 53 -0.16 -0.27 -5.46
CA LEU A 53 -0.23 -1.64 -5.96
C LEU A 53 1.12 -2.16 -6.47
N ARG A 54 1.88 -1.36 -7.24
CA ARG A 54 3.24 -1.71 -7.72
C ARG A 54 4.30 -1.85 -6.62
N ILE A 55 4.03 -1.36 -5.42
CA ILE A 55 4.92 -1.55 -4.28
C ILE A 55 4.59 -2.86 -3.56
N ILE A 56 3.32 -3.27 -3.57
CA ILE A 56 2.82 -4.48 -2.92
C ILE A 56 3.08 -5.73 -3.79
N ALA A 57 3.13 -5.59 -5.12
CA ALA A 57 3.32 -6.65 -6.11
C ALA A 57 4.22 -6.18 -7.27
#